data_AF-A0A2V5TL03-F1
#
_entry.id   AF-A0A2V5TL03-F1
#
_cell.length_a   1.000
_cell.length_b   1.000
_cell.length_c   1.000
_cell.angle_alpha   90.00
_cell.angle_beta   90.00
_cell.angle_gamma   90.00
#
_symmetry.space_group_name_H-M   'P 1'
#
loop_
_entity.id
_entity.type
_entity.pdbx_description
1 polymer ?
#
loop_
_entity_poly.entity_id
_entity_poly.type
_entity_poly.pdbx_seq_one_letter_code
_entity_poly.pdbx_strand_id
1 'polypeptide(L)'
;MDEIFTMTDGIRVATNRNGHDMKRNRQILKPRTRLSLGDLIVAVSSCTRTSKETVAAVADLFASGQVRLQDNGRFLRARVC
;
A
#
# COMPACT_ATOMS: atom_id res chain seq x y z
N MET A 1 -19.94 8.17 14.75
CA MET A 1 -19.20 6.94 15.10
C MET A 1 -17.95 6.99 14.25
N ASP A 2 -16.99 7.86 14.61
CA ASP A 2 -15.87 8.22 13.70
C ASP A 2 -14.59 8.55 14.49
N GLU A 3 -14.32 7.80 15.56
CA GLU A 3 -13.13 7.98 16.39
C GLU A 3 -12.25 6.74 16.40
N ILE A 4 -11.56 6.43 15.30
CA ILE A 4 -10.43 5.48 15.35
C ILE A 4 -9.46 5.89 14.25
N PHE A 5 -8.53 6.83 14.49
CA PHE A 5 -7.17 6.88 13.90
C PHE A 5 -6.36 8.05 14.50
N THR A 6 -6.42 8.23 15.81
CA THR A 6 -5.57 9.19 16.55
C THR A 6 -4.77 8.45 17.61
N MET A 7 -3.78 7.68 17.17
CA MET A 7 -2.69 7.24 18.05
C MET A 7 -1.34 7.59 17.44
N THR A 8 -0.88 8.78 17.83
CA THR A 8 0.47 9.11 18.28
C THR A 8 1.65 8.33 17.69
N ASP A 9 2.46 9.03 16.87
CA ASP A 9 3.91 8.81 16.85
C ASP A 9 4.62 10.15 16.59
N GLY A 10 5.21 10.71 17.66
CA GLY A 10 6.43 11.51 17.64
C GLY A 10 6.53 12.86 16.91
N ILE A 11 5.62 13.24 16.00
CA ILE A 11 5.85 14.43 15.14
C ILE A 11 5.43 15.72 15.88
N ARG A 12 6.35 16.28 16.68
CA ARG A 12 6.26 17.68 17.10
C ARG A 12 6.42 18.58 15.89
N VAL A 13 5.48 19.51 15.72
CA VAL A 13 5.59 20.60 14.72
C VAL A 13 6.77 21.47 15.13
N ALA A 14 7.78 21.60 14.26
CA ALA A 14 8.90 22.51 14.48
C ALA A 14 8.39 23.95 14.33
N THR A 15 8.38 24.71 15.42
CA THR A 15 8.04 26.12 15.43
C THR A 15 9.26 26.94 15.00
N ASN A 16 9.12 27.79 13.98
CA ASN A 16 10.17 28.77 13.66
C ASN A 16 10.08 29.96 14.63
N ARG A 17 11.16 30.73 14.77
CA ARG A 17 11.30 31.85 15.73
C ARG A 17 10.31 33.01 15.54
N ASN A 18 9.48 33.00 14.49
CA ASN A 18 8.54 34.06 14.13
C ASN A 18 7.06 33.65 14.29
N GLY A 19 6.73 32.62 15.08
CA GLY A 19 5.35 32.36 15.53
C GLY A 19 4.33 32.01 14.44
N HIS A 20 4.74 31.97 13.16
CA HIS A 20 3.89 31.58 12.05
C HIS A 20 4.07 30.09 11.77
N ASP A 21 2.98 29.34 11.96
CA ASP A 21 2.89 27.92 11.64
C ASP A 21 3.16 27.70 10.14
N MET A 22 4.06 26.77 9.81
CA MET A 22 4.37 26.47 8.43
C MET A 22 3.15 25.82 7.76
N LYS A 23 2.66 26.41 6.65
CA LYS A 23 1.57 25.83 5.85
C LYS A 23 1.90 24.38 5.51
N ARG A 24 1.24 23.43 6.19
CA ARG A 24 1.37 21.99 5.92
C ARG A 24 0.97 21.73 4.48
N ASN A 25 1.95 21.51 3.62
CA ASN A 25 1.74 20.87 2.33
C ASN A 25 1.41 19.40 2.59
N ARG A 26 0.17 19.12 3.01
CA ARG A 26 -0.40 17.77 2.93
C ARG A 26 -0.49 17.46 1.44
N GLN A 27 0.57 16.86 0.90
CA GLN A 27 0.43 16.09 -0.33
C GLN A 27 -0.58 15.01 0.01
N ILE A 28 -1.84 15.21 -0.40
CA ILE A 28 -2.90 14.23 -0.27
C ILE A 28 -2.49 13.11 -1.22
N LEU A 29 -1.68 12.19 -0.72
CA LEU A 29 -1.35 10.95 -1.42
C LEU A 29 -2.69 10.29 -1.69
N LYS A 30 -3.09 10.22 -2.97
CA LYS A 30 -4.33 9.56 -3.37
C LYS A 30 -4.38 8.20 -2.69
N PRO A 31 -5.49 7.86 -2.01
CA PRO A 31 -5.66 6.53 -1.44
C PRO A 31 -5.38 5.50 -2.53
N ARG A 32 -4.40 4.62 -2.29
CA ARG A 32 -4.16 3.49 -3.20
C ARG A 32 -5.40 2.60 -3.17
N THR A 33 -5.99 2.34 -4.34
CA THR A 33 -7.11 1.41 -4.46
C THR A 33 -6.70 0.07 -3.87
N ARG A 34 -7.45 -0.40 -2.87
CA ARG A 34 -7.25 -1.71 -2.26
C ARG A 34 -7.98 -2.73 -3.13
N LEU A 35 -7.22 -3.53 -3.85
CA LEU A 35 -7.73 -4.64 -4.67
C LEU A 35 -7.55 -5.95 -3.93
N SER A 36 -8.44 -6.91 -4.17
CA SER A 36 -8.29 -8.27 -3.65
C SER A 36 -7.14 -8.98 -4.35
N LEU A 37 -6.56 -9.99 -3.70
CA LEU A 37 -5.63 -10.92 -4.36
C LEU A 37 -6.29 -11.58 -5.58
N GLY A 38 -7.60 -11.87 -5.49
CA GLY A 38 -8.37 -12.41 -6.61
C GLY A 38 -8.37 -11.47 -7.82
N ASP A 39 -8.56 -10.17 -7.61
CA ASP A 39 -8.57 -9.17 -8.68
C ASP A 39 -7.20 -9.06 -9.36
N LEU A 40 -6.13 -9.12 -8.56
CA LEU A 40 -4.77 -9.17 -9.09
C LEU A 40 -4.58 -10.40 -9.98
N ILE A 41 -4.98 -11.58 -9.51
CA ILE A 41 -4.83 -12.82 -10.29
C ILE A 41 -5.63 -12.73 -11.58
N VAL A 42 -6.87 -12.23 -11.54
CA VAL A 42 -7.70 -12.05 -12.74
C VAL A 42 -7.02 -11.12 -13.75
N ALA A 43 -6.54 -9.96 -13.30
CA ALA A 43 -5.85 -9.00 -14.17
C ALA A 43 -4.53 -9.53 -14.75
N VAL A 44 -3.75 -10.28 -13.97
CA VAL A 44 -2.53 -10.91 -14.48
C VAL A 44 -2.86 -12.05 -15.44
N SER A 45 -3.88 -12.86 -15.13
CA SER A 45 -4.27 -13.99 -15.95
C SER A 45 -4.69 -13.57 -17.36
N SER A 46 -5.35 -12.42 -17.53
CA SER A 46 -5.71 -11.88 -18.84
C SER A 46 -4.50 -11.46 -19.70
N CYS A 47 -3.33 -11.30 -19.08
CA CYS A 47 -2.08 -10.94 -19.74
C CYS A 47 -1.14 -12.14 -19.94
N THR A 48 -1.51 -13.33 -19.49
CA THR A 48 -0.70 -14.55 -19.55
C THR A 48 -1.43 -15.66 -20.31
N ARG A 49 -0.69 -16.63 -20.86
CA ARG A 49 -1.29 -17.73 -21.63
C ARG A 49 -1.57 -18.97 -20.80
N THR A 50 -0.81 -19.17 -19.72
CA THR A 50 -0.94 -20.36 -18.88
C THR A 50 -0.99 -19.99 -17.40
N SER A 51 -1.62 -20.82 -16.59
CA SER A 51 -1.68 -20.63 -15.13
C SER A 51 -0.27 -20.60 -14.51
N LYS A 52 0.69 -21.33 -15.07
CA LYS A 52 2.08 -21.31 -14.61
C LYS A 52 2.73 -19.94 -14.82
N GLU A 53 2.50 -19.31 -15.97
CA GLU A 53 2.94 -17.94 -16.23
C GLU A 53 2.25 -16.94 -15.31
N THR A 54 0.94 -17.10 -15.08
CA THR A 54 0.20 -16.24 -14.14
C THR A 54 0.82 -16.28 -12.74
N VAL A 55 1.07 -17.48 -12.23
CA VAL A 55 1.64 -17.69 -10.89
C VAL A 55 3.06 -17.11 -10.79
N ALA A 56 3.90 -17.32 -11.81
CA ALA A 56 5.24 -16.75 -11.87
C ALA A 56 5.20 -15.21 -11.89
N ALA A 57 4.35 -14.62 -12.73
CA ALA A 57 4.20 -13.16 -12.81
C ALA A 57 3.68 -12.56 -11.49
N VAL A 58 2.69 -13.19 -10.85
CA VAL A 58 2.21 -12.74 -9.52
C VAL A 58 3.32 -12.84 -8.47
N ALA A 59 4.13 -13.90 -8.49
CA ALA A 59 5.27 -14.04 -7.60
C ALA A 59 6.31 -12.92 -7.82
N ASP A 60 6.61 -12.59 -9.08
CA ASP A 60 7.54 -11.51 -9.43
C ASP A 60 7.03 -10.13 -8.99
N LEU A 61 5.73 -9.86 -9.08
CA LEU A 61 5.13 -8.62 -8.58
C LEU A 61 5.26 -8.46 -7.07
N PHE A 62 5.16 -9.57 -6.32
CA PHE A 62 5.42 -9.57 -4.88
C PHE A 62 6.91 -9.46 -4.56
N ALA A 63 7.77 -10.15 -5.31
CA ALA A 63 9.22 -10.12 -5.10
C ALA A 63 9.82 -8.74 -5.39
N SER A 64 9.36 -8.08 -6.45
CA SER A 64 9.76 -6.72 -6.85
C SER A 64 9.16 -5.61 -5.97
N GLY A 65 8.16 -5.94 -5.13
CA GLY A 65 7.50 -4.97 -4.27
C GLY A 65 6.53 -4.02 -4.98
N GLN A 66 6.22 -4.29 -6.26
CA GLN A 66 5.19 -3.55 -6.99
C GLN A 66 3.80 -3.74 -6.36
N VAL A 67 3.56 -4.93 -5.80
CA VAL A 67 2.33 -5.24 -5.05
C VAL A 67 2.68 -5.65 -3.62
N ARG A 68 1.86 -5.21 -2.67
CA ARG A 68 1.96 -5.60 -1.26
C ARG A 68 0.64 -6.21 -0.84
N LEU A 69 0.69 -7.43 -0.30
CA LEU A 69 -0.47 -8.07 0.28
C LEU A 69 -0.71 -7.50 1.68
N GLN A 70 -1.97 -7.23 2.02
CA GLN A 70 -2.38 -6.83 3.35
C GLN A 70 -3.39 -7.83 3.89
N ASP A 71 -3.16 -8.32 5.10
CA ASP A 71 -4.10 -9.14 5.86
C ASP A 71 -4.35 -8.45 7.21
N ASN A 72 -5.62 -8.22 7.56
CA ASN A 72 -6.01 -7.65 8.85
C ASN A 72 -5.21 -6.38 9.26
N GLY A 73 -4.93 -5.51 8.29
CA GLY A 73 -4.17 -4.26 8.51
C GLY A 73 -2.65 -4.41 8.51
N ARG A 74 -2.12 -5.64 8.51
CA ARG A 74 -0.67 -5.92 8.45
C ARG A 74 -0.26 -6.23 7.01
N PHE A 75 0.87 -5.69 6.58
CA PHE A 75 1.44 -6.04 5.28
C PHE A 75 2.23 -7.35 5.38
N LEU A 76 1.91 -8.30 4.51
CA LEU A 76 2.60 -9.58 4.43
C LEU A 76 3.55 -9.59 3.24
N ARG A 77 4.68 -10.28 3.43
CA ARG A 77 5.56 -10.64 2.33
C ARG A 77 5.12 -11.99 1.79
N ALA A 78 4.36 -11.96 0.71
CA ALA A 78 3.95 -13.18 0.03
C ALA A 78 5.15 -13.81 -0.68
N ARG A 79 5.32 -15.13 -0.53
CA ARG A 79 6.22 -15.95 -1.34
C ARG A 79 5.37 -17.05 -1.95
N VAL A 80 5.57 -17.28 -3.23
CA VAL A 80 4.91 -18.37 -3.96
C VAL A 80 5.93 -19.49 -4.07
N CYS A 81 5.56 -20.69 -3.62
CA CYS A 81 6.39 -21.89 -3.63
C CYS A 81 5.91 -22.86 -4.72
#